data_AF-A0A485AAZ4-F1
#
_entry.id   AF-A0A485AAZ4-F1
#
_cell.length_a   1.000
_cell.length_b   1.000
_cell.length_c   1.000
_cell.angle_alpha   90.00
_cell.angle_beta   90.00
_cell.angle_gamma   90.00
#
_symmetry.space_group_name_H-M   'P 1'
#
loop_
_entity.id
_entity.type
_entity.pdbx_description
1 polymer ?
#
loop_
_entity_poly.entity_id
_entity_poly.type
_entity_poly.pdbx_seq_one_letter_code
_entity_poly.pdbx_strand_id
1 'polypeptide(L)'
;MGWLSIKPGTQRWTLAALCPIGLALLVGLAIPDRVTDSKQPQFLVDIVNESLTPSRYVLSNSVGVAAGLAWELKRSDVMLYGQQGELKYGLSYPDAKGRFVDSDEFPQWLAAHRQEGPISLVLLLSRNVKLADLPLPKPDEVYMMDRTVFIQYRPQ
;
A
#
# COMPACT_ATOMS: atom_id res chain seq x y z
N MET A 1 -27.70 -32.55 -42.53
CA MET A 1 -26.71 -33.60 -42.19
C MET A 1 -26.63 -33.74 -40.67
N GLY A 2 -27.67 -34.31 -40.05
CA GLY A 2 -27.72 -34.61 -38.61
C GLY A 2 -27.55 -36.11 -38.40
N TRP A 3 -26.30 -36.59 -38.46
CA TRP A 3 -25.98 -38.03 -38.52
C TRP A 3 -24.99 -38.49 -37.44
N LEU A 4 -24.86 -37.72 -36.35
CA LEU A 4 -24.02 -38.10 -35.21
C LEU A 4 -24.81 -37.93 -33.92
N SER A 5 -25.88 -38.71 -33.79
CA SER A 5 -26.47 -38.95 -32.47
C SER A 5 -26.75 -40.44 -32.30
N ILE A 6 -26.14 -40.97 -31.24
CA ILE A 6 -26.39 -42.25 -30.56
C ILE A 6 -25.67 -43.46 -31.16
N LYS A 7 -24.42 -43.65 -30.70
CA LYS A 7 -23.94 -44.99 -30.35
C LYS A 7 -24.17 -45.20 -28.85
N PRO A 8 -24.82 -46.30 -28.43
CA PRO A 8 -24.93 -46.65 -27.03
C PRO A 8 -23.67 -47.41 -26.62
N GLY A 9 -23.02 -46.98 -25.55
CA GLY A 9 -21.94 -47.75 -24.93
C GLY A 9 -20.72 -46.91 -24.57
N THR A 10 -20.34 -47.03 -23.29
CA THR A 10 -19.21 -46.40 -22.60
C THR A 10 -19.44 -44.97 -22.12
N GLN A 11 -20.02 -44.85 -20.93
CA GLN A 11 -19.48 -44.16 -19.76
C GLN A 11 -18.43 -43.05 -20.04
N ARG A 12 -18.81 -42.02 -20.80
CA ARG A 12 -18.01 -40.81 -21.03
C ARG A 12 -18.60 -39.57 -20.33
N TRP A 13 -19.46 -39.77 -19.33
CA TRP A 13 -20.00 -38.69 -18.50
C TRP A 13 -18.91 -37.97 -17.70
N THR A 14 -17.85 -38.68 -17.32
CA THR A 14 -16.66 -38.10 -16.68
C THR A 14 -15.93 -37.13 -17.61
N LEU A 15 -15.85 -37.43 -18.90
CA LEU A 15 -15.21 -36.55 -19.91
C LEU A 15 -16.06 -35.31 -20.21
N ALA A 16 -17.39 -35.43 -20.18
CA ALA A 16 -18.31 -34.29 -20.32
C ALA A 16 -18.24 -33.34 -19.10
N ALA A 17 -18.09 -33.89 -17.90
CA ALA A 17 -17.89 -33.10 -16.67
C ALA A 17 -16.47 -32.51 -16.56
N LEU A 18 -15.46 -33.14 -17.16
CA LEU A 18 -14.09 -32.62 -17.18
C LEU A 18 -13.96 -31.33 -18.00
N CYS A 19 -14.81 -31.12 -19.00
CA CYS A 19 -14.74 -29.98 -19.90
C CYS A 19 -15.05 -28.63 -19.20
N PRO A 20 -16.16 -28.47 -18.45
CA PRO A 20 -16.38 -27.24 -17.69
C PRO A 20 -15.40 -27.09 -16.52
N ILE A 21 -14.93 -28.19 -15.91
CA ILE A 21 -13.92 -28.15 -14.83
C ILE A 21 -12.56 -27.69 -15.35
N GLY A 22 -12.11 -28.20 -16.50
CA GLY A 22 -10.88 -27.77 -17.15
C GLY A 22 -10.95 -26.29 -17.56
N LEU A 23 -12.10 -25.84 -18.06
CA LEU A 23 -12.32 -24.42 -18.37
C LEU A 23 -12.31 -23.55 -17.10
N ALA A 24 -12.96 -24.00 -16.01
CA ALA A 24 -12.97 -23.30 -14.72
C ALA A 24 -11.57 -23.23 -14.07
N LEU A 25 -10.77 -24.29 -14.19
CA LEU A 25 -9.38 -24.31 -13.72
C LEU A 25 -8.46 -23.42 -14.59
N LEU A 26 -8.68 -23.37 -15.90
CA LEU A 26 -7.94 -22.49 -16.81
C LEU A 26 -8.28 -21.00 -16.61
N VAL A 27 -9.53 -20.67 -16.26
CA VAL A 27 -9.92 -19.30 -15.89
C VAL A 27 -9.26 -18.88 -14.58
N GLY A 28 -9.06 -19.81 -13.63
CA GLY A 28 -8.30 -19.56 -12.40
C GLY A 28 -6.79 -19.38 -12.63
N LEU A 29 -6.21 -20.07 -13.60
CA LEU A 29 -4.80 -19.90 -14.01
C LEU A 29 -4.57 -18.68 -14.90
N ALA A 30 -5.63 -18.15 -15.52
CA ALA A 30 -5.64 -16.90 -16.26
C ALA A 30 -6.02 -15.71 -15.37
N ILE A 31 -6.02 -15.84 -14.03
CA ILE A 31 -5.94 -14.69 -13.13
C ILE A 31 -4.61 -14.02 -13.48
N PRO A 32 -4.61 -12.93 -14.24
CA PRO A 32 -3.38 -12.33 -14.68
C PRO A 32 -2.69 -11.78 -13.43
N ASP A 33 -1.38 -11.89 -13.34
CA ASP A 33 -0.54 -11.19 -12.35
C ASP A 33 -0.91 -9.70 -12.22
N ARG A 34 -1.58 -9.15 -13.22
CA ARG A 34 -2.20 -7.82 -13.24
C ARG A 34 -3.25 -7.54 -12.16
N VAL A 35 -3.91 -8.52 -11.55
CA VAL A 35 -4.81 -8.24 -10.39
C VAL A 35 -4.03 -8.16 -9.09
N THR A 36 -2.92 -8.90 -9.00
CA THR A 36 -1.99 -8.90 -7.86
C THR A 36 -1.12 -7.64 -7.85
N ASP A 37 -0.68 -7.18 -9.03
CA ASP A 37 0.13 -5.96 -9.21
C ASP A 37 -0.69 -4.67 -9.16
N SER A 38 -2.03 -4.73 -9.25
CA SER A 38 -2.86 -3.52 -9.37
C SER A 38 -3.10 -2.76 -8.06
N LYS A 39 -2.53 -3.20 -6.93
CA LYS A 39 -2.71 -2.51 -5.62
C LYS A 39 -1.43 -2.34 -4.81
N GLN A 40 -0.27 -2.38 -5.48
CA GLN A 40 1.08 -2.01 -4.97
C GLN A 40 1.66 -2.92 -3.86
N PRO A 41 2.13 -4.15 -4.18
CA PRO A 41 2.86 -5.01 -3.24
C PRO A 41 4.39 -4.77 -3.24
N GLN A 42 5.03 -4.49 -4.38
CA GLN A 42 6.50 -4.47 -4.49
C GLN A 42 7.17 -3.27 -3.78
N PHE A 43 6.68 -2.04 -3.99
CA PHE A 43 7.20 -0.84 -3.32
C PHE A 43 7.20 -0.97 -1.79
N LEU A 44 6.14 -1.57 -1.26
CA LEU A 44 5.95 -1.65 0.16
C LEU A 44 6.88 -2.71 0.77
N VAL A 45 6.96 -3.90 0.17
CA VAL A 45 7.85 -4.98 0.64
C VAL A 45 9.32 -4.54 0.64
N ASP A 46 9.78 -3.85 -0.42
CA ASP A 46 11.17 -3.39 -0.53
C ASP A 46 11.54 -2.35 0.56
N ILE A 47 10.62 -1.46 0.91
CA ILE A 47 10.88 -0.40 1.90
C ILE A 47 10.63 -0.88 3.33
N VAL A 48 9.71 -1.83 3.51
CA VAL A 48 9.34 -2.38 4.82
C VAL A 48 10.48 -3.18 5.46
N ASN A 49 11.17 -3.99 4.65
CA ASN A 49 12.16 -4.93 5.19
C ASN A 49 13.48 -4.28 5.62
N GLU A 50 13.91 -3.19 4.98
CA GLU A 50 15.25 -2.64 5.22
C GLU A 50 15.26 -1.36 6.09
N SER A 51 14.22 -0.50 6.03
CA SER A 51 14.26 0.83 6.66
C SER A 51 13.08 1.17 7.59
N LEU A 52 11.89 0.60 7.39
CA LEU A 52 10.69 0.97 8.17
C LEU A 52 10.52 0.20 9.48
N THR A 53 10.96 -1.05 9.56
CA THR A 53 10.81 -1.89 10.77
C THR A 53 11.40 -1.27 12.05
N PRO A 54 12.57 -0.59 12.03
CA PRO A 54 13.08 0.08 13.23
C PRO A 54 12.50 1.49 13.47
N SER A 55 11.64 2.02 12.59
CA SER A 55 11.15 3.40 12.72
C SER A 55 10.13 3.54 13.84
N ARG A 56 10.37 4.50 14.73
CA ARG A 56 9.46 4.82 15.84
C ARG A 56 8.14 5.36 15.32
N TYR A 57 8.19 6.26 14.34
CA TYR A 57 7.00 6.85 13.71
C TYR A 57 6.98 6.58 12.21
N VAL A 58 5.80 6.27 11.69
CA VAL A 58 5.54 6.10 10.25
C VAL A 58 4.37 6.98 9.86
N LEU A 59 4.59 7.86 8.88
CA LEU A 59 3.62 8.85 8.43
C LEU A 59 3.37 8.72 6.92
N SER A 60 2.14 8.97 6.48
CA SER A 60 1.81 9.00 5.05
C SER A 60 0.74 10.04 4.70
N ASN A 61 0.81 10.63 3.51
CA ASN A 61 -0.19 11.59 3.02
C ASN A 61 -1.37 10.95 2.28
N SER A 62 -1.42 9.62 2.21
CA SER A 62 -2.46 8.87 1.52
C SER A 62 -3.05 7.82 2.45
N VAL A 63 -4.37 7.83 2.60
CA VAL A 63 -5.10 6.86 3.42
C VAL A 63 -4.84 5.43 2.95
N GLY A 64 -4.86 5.19 1.63
CA GLY A 64 -4.62 3.86 1.08
C GLY A 64 -3.21 3.35 1.35
N VAL A 65 -2.21 4.23 1.24
CA VAL A 65 -0.80 3.90 1.54
C VAL A 65 -0.61 3.68 3.04
N ALA A 66 -1.18 4.55 3.89
CA ALA A 66 -1.14 4.40 5.34
C ALA A 66 -1.77 3.08 5.79
N ALA A 67 -2.91 2.69 5.22
CA ALA A 67 -3.59 1.43 5.53
C ALA A 67 -2.76 0.22 5.07
N GLY A 68 -2.17 0.27 3.87
CA GLY A 68 -1.25 -0.77 3.39
C GLY A 68 -0.04 -0.92 4.29
N LEU A 69 0.59 0.19 4.70
CA LEU A 69 1.72 0.19 5.62
C LEU A 69 1.34 -0.39 6.99
N ALA A 70 0.17 -0.03 7.52
CA ALA A 70 -0.31 -0.54 8.80
C ALA A 70 -0.51 -2.07 8.77
N TRP A 71 -1.08 -2.59 7.68
CA TRP A 71 -1.27 -4.03 7.47
C TRP A 71 0.06 -4.79 7.43
N GLU A 72 1.00 -4.30 6.63
CA GLU A 72 2.24 -5.00 6.32
C GLU A 72 3.28 -4.91 7.44
N LEU A 73 3.39 -3.74 8.08
CA LEU A 73 4.21 -3.56 9.29
C LEU A 73 3.53 -4.14 10.54
N LYS A 74 2.30 -4.64 10.42
CA LYS A 74 1.47 -5.15 11.52
C LYS A 74 1.40 -4.16 12.70
N ARG A 75 1.26 -2.88 12.40
CA ARG A 75 1.27 -1.80 13.39
C ARG A 75 0.06 -0.90 13.24
N SER A 76 -0.50 -0.49 14.37
CA SER A 76 -1.74 0.28 14.44
C SER A 76 -1.52 1.78 14.67
N ASP A 77 -0.28 2.25 14.68
CA ASP A 77 0.15 3.62 15.02
C ASP A 77 0.74 4.37 13.80
N VAL A 78 0.39 3.95 12.58
CA VAL A 78 0.64 4.76 11.37
C VAL A 78 -0.21 6.03 11.43
N MET A 79 0.45 7.17 11.21
CA MET A 79 -0.15 8.50 11.26
C MET A 79 -0.34 9.07 9.85
N LEU A 80 -1.31 9.96 9.70
CA LEU A 80 -1.51 10.72 8.47
C LEU A 80 -0.71 12.03 8.50
N TYR A 81 -0.21 12.44 7.34
CA TYR A 81 0.57 13.67 7.17
C TYR A 81 -0.05 14.58 6.10
N GLY A 82 -0.29 15.84 6.45
CA GLY A 82 -0.69 16.92 5.54
C GLY A 82 -2.12 16.82 5.00
N GLN A 83 -2.52 15.66 4.50
CA GLN A 83 -3.86 15.44 3.96
C GLN A 83 -4.61 14.38 4.77
N GLN A 84 -5.80 14.76 5.23
CA GLN A 84 -6.72 13.86 5.92
C GLN A 84 -7.51 12.99 4.94
N GLY A 85 -7.73 13.47 3.71
CA GLY A 85 -8.48 12.77 2.67
C GLY A 85 -9.86 12.32 3.15
N GLU A 86 -10.17 11.04 2.91
CA GLU A 86 -11.43 10.38 3.29
C GLU A 86 -11.58 10.18 4.81
N LEU A 87 -10.47 10.22 5.57
CA LEU A 87 -10.48 9.97 7.02
C LEU A 87 -10.78 11.21 7.87
N LYS A 88 -11.12 12.35 7.26
CA LYS A 88 -11.49 13.59 7.98
C LYS A 88 -12.55 13.37 9.07
N TYR A 89 -13.59 12.59 8.77
CA TYR A 89 -14.63 12.27 9.75
C TYR A 89 -14.11 11.39 10.88
N GLY A 90 -13.27 10.39 10.59
CA GLY A 90 -12.68 9.50 11.59
C GLY A 90 -11.68 10.23 12.50
N LEU A 91 -10.92 11.19 11.97
CA LEU A 91 -9.95 11.99 12.72
C LEU A 91 -10.61 12.98 13.71
N SER A 92 -11.91 13.23 13.58
CA SER A 92 -12.65 14.13 14.47
C SER A 92 -13.01 13.48 15.81
N TYR A 93 -12.84 12.16 15.95
CA TYR A 93 -13.12 11.46 17.19
C TYR A 93 -11.96 11.57 18.21
N PRO A 94 -12.24 11.48 19.53
CA PRO A 94 -11.23 11.68 20.58
C PRO A 94 -10.08 10.67 20.55
N ASP A 95 -10.35 9.45 20.07
CA ASP A 95 -9.41 8.34 19.92
C ASP A 95 -8.42 8.54 18.76
N ALA A 96 -8.75 9.40 17.81
CA ALA A 96 -7.88 9.75 16.68
C ALA A 96 -6.96 10.95 16.96
N LYS A 97 -7.04 11.55 18.15
CA LYS A 97 -6.15 12.64 18.57
C LYS A 97 -4.69 12.17 18.54
N GLY A 98 -3.84 12.91 17.83
CA GLY A 98 -2.43 12.57 17.65
C GLY A 98 -2.16 11.56 16.51
N ARG A 99 -3.15 11.24 15.67
CA ARG A 99 -2.96 10.37 14.48
C ARG A 99 -2.77 11.14 13.17
N PHE A 100 -2.70 12.47 13.24
CA PHE A 100 -2.53 13.36 12.10
C PHE A 100 -1.53 14.46 12.45
N VAL A 101 -0.64 14.77 11.51
CA VAL A 101 0.30 15.89 11.58
C VAL A 101 0.09 16.77 10.36
N ASP A 102 -0.16 18.05 10.57
CA ASP A 102 -0.30 19.00 9.46
C ASP A 102 1.05 19.25 8.79
N SER A 103 1.05 19.60 7.50
CA SER A 103 2.27 19.90 6.77
C SER A 103 3.00 21.12 7.33
N ASP A 104 2.27 22.12 7.83
CA ASP A 104 2.85 23.34 8.39
C ASP A 104 3.45 23.10 9.79
N GLU A 105 2.86 22.18 10.56
CA GLU A 105 3.32 21.82 11.92
C GLU A 105 4.42 20.75 11.91
N PHE A 106 4.59 20.04 10.79
CA PHE A 106 5.51 18.91 10.67
C PHE A 106 6.96 19.24 11.04
N PRO A 107 7.57 20.38 10.66
CA PRO A 107 8.95 20.68 11.04
C PRO A 107 9.15 20.74 12.56
N GLN A 108 8.20 21.35 13.28
CA GLN A 108 8.24 21.44 14.73
C GLN A 108 7.95 20.08 15.38
N TRP A 109 6.95 19.35 14.84
CA TRP A 109 6.62 18.00 15.30
C TRP A 109 7.81 17.04 15.13
N LEU A 110 8.48 17.10 13.98
CA LEU A 110 9.67 16.31 13.68
C LEU A 110 10.78 16.61 14.69
N ALA A 111 11.07 17.89 14.97
CA ALA A 111 12.11 18.26 15.92
C ALA A 111 11.86 17.69 17.33
N ALA A 112 10.60 17.65 17.77
CA ALA A 112 10.24 17.11 19.08
C ALA A 112 10.36 15.57 19.15
N HIS A 113 9.98 14.85 18.09
CA HIS A 113 9.87 13.38 18.13
C HIS A 113 11.07 12.65 17.53
N ARG A 114 11.92 13.32 16.74
CA ARG A 114 13.10 12.71 16.08
C ARG A 114 14.15 12.22 17.08
N GLN A 115 14.11 12.71 18.32
CA GLN A 115 14.95 12.22 19.43
C GLN A 115 14.52 10.84 19.95
N GLU A 116 13.24 10.48 19.78
CA GLU A 116 12.69 9.22 20.28
C GLU A 116 13.01 8.02 19.37
N GLY A 117 13.44 8.29 18.13
CA GLY A 117 13.81 7.26 17.17
C GLY A 117 13.67 7.72 15.71
N PRO A 118 13.96 6.83 14.75
CA PRO A 118 13.85 7.16 13.35
C PRO A 118 12.39 7.43 12.96
N ILE A 119 12.19 8.45 12.14
CA ILE A 119 10.89 8.86 11.62
C ILE A 119 10.89 8.61 10.11
N SER A 120 9.95 7.82 9.65
CA SER A 120 9.78 7.50 8.23
C SER A 120 8.52 8.12 7.68
N LEU A 121 8.63 8.73 6.51
CA LEU A 121 7.55 9.43 5.82
C LEU A 121 7.40 8.85 4.42
N VAL A 122 6.21 8.35 4.09
CA VAL A 122 5.88 7.76 2.79
C VAL A 122 4.84 8.62 2.09
N LEU A 123 5.27 9.36 1.07
CA LEU A 123 4.46 10.34 0.36
C LEU A 123 4.10 9.84 -1.03
N LEU A 124 2.83 9.91 -1.37
CA LEU A 124 2.34 9.79 -2.73
C LEU A 124 2.21 11.18 -3.34
N LEU A 125 3.06 11.51 -4.31
CA LEU A 125 3.08 12.79 -5.00
C LEU A 125 2.00 12.90 -6.07
N SER A 126 1.41 14.08 -6.19
CA SER A 126 0.58 14.45 -7.33
C SER A 126 1.44 14.59 -8.59
N ARG A 127 0.88 14.34 -9.77
CA ARG A 127 1.64 14.29 -11.05
C ARG A 127 2.49 15.54 -11.34
N ASN A 128 2.11 16.69 -10.80
CA ASN A 128 2.76 17.98 -11.06
C ASN A 128 3.52 18.53 -9.85
N VAL A 129 3.64 17.78 -8.75
CA VAL A 129 4.30 18.24 -7.51
C VAL A 129 5.61 17.50 -7.39
N LYS A 130 6.72 18.23 -7.22
CA LYS A 130 8.03 17.63 -6.94
C LYS A 130 8.28 17.64 -5.44
N LEU A 131 9.11 16.70 -4.98
CA LEU A 131 9.53 16.64 -3.58
C LEU A 131 10.19 17.96 -3.11
N ALA A 132 10.97 18.60 -3.99
CA ALA A 132 11.64 19.86 -3.68
C ALA A 132 10.68 21.04 -3.45
N ASP A 133 9.43 20.93 -3.89
CA ASP A 133 8.41 21.97 -3.71
C ASP A 133 7.67 21.81 -2.38
N LEU A 134 7.88 20.70 -1.66
CA LEU A 134 7.26 20.46 -0.36
C LEU A 134 8.06 21.16 0.74
N PRO A 135 7.40 21.75 1.76
CA PRO A 135 8.04 22.44 2.88
C PRO A 135 8.64 21.44 3.89
N LEU A 136 9.45 20.49 3.40
CA LEU A 136 10.04 19.45 4.21
C LEU A 136 11.45 19.84 4.66
N PRO A 137 11.80 19.58 5.94
CA PRO A 137 13.17 19.74 6.41
C PRO A 137 14.10 18.77 5.66
N LYS A 138 15.41 19.07 5.67
CA LYS A 138 16.39 18.27 4.93
C LYS A 138 16.35 16.79 5.40
N PRO A 139 16.08 15.84 4.51
CA PRO A 139 16.02 14.42 4.84
C PRO A 139 17.41 13.79 4.91
N ASP A 140 17.56 12.73 5.71
CA ASP A 140 18.81 11.96 5.77
C ASP A 140 18.86 10.92 4.65
N GLU A 141 17.74 10.24 4.41
CA GLU A 141 17.56 9.30 3.31
C GLU A 141 16.30 9.62 2.51
N VAL A 142 16.40 9.50 1.19
CA VAL A 142 15.28 9.66 0.27
C VAL A 142 15.38 8.58 -0.80
N TYR A 143 14.30 7.83 -0.96
CA TYR A 143 14.13 6.90 -2.08
C TYR A 143 12.86 7.29 -2.83
N MET A 144 12.97 7.46 -4.16
CA MET A 144 11.84 7.82 -5.02
C MET A 144 11.58 6.67 -6.00
N MET A 145 10.34 6.19 -6.03
CA MET A 145 9.87 5.19 -6.99
C MET A 145 8.61 5.72 -7.66
N ASP A 146 8.75 6.11 -8.93
CA ASP A 146 7.71 6.78 -9.72
C ASP A 146 7.14 8.00 -8.97
N ARG A 147 5.92 7.90 -8.46
CA ARG A 147 5.24 8.96 -7.72
C ARG A 147 5.26 8.77 -6.21
N THR A 148 5.85 7.70 -5.71
CA THR A 148 5.93 7.44 -4.27
C THR A 148 7.33 7.76 -3.78
N VAL A 149 7.42 8.53 -2.72
CA VAL A 149 8.67 8.95 -2.10
C VAL A 149 8.70 8.43 -0.68
N PHE A 150 9.77 7.71 -0.35
CA PHE A 150 10.13 7.39 1.02
C PHE A 150 11.20 8.37 1.49
N ILE A 151 11.03 8.84 2.72
CA ILE A 151 11.92 9.77 3.38
C ILE A 151 12.17 9.26 4.79
N GLN A 152 13.43 9.22 5.21
CA GLN A 152 13.79 8.89 6.59
C GLN A 152 14.56 10.02 7.26
N TYR A 153 14.18 10.27 8.50
CA TYR A 153 14.87 11.14 9.44
C TYR A 153 15.41 10.30 10.59
N ARG A 154 16.72 10.18 10.70
CA ARG A 154 17.43 9.50 11.79
C ARG A 154 17.56 10.44 13.00
N PRO A 155 17.70 9.92 14.23
CA PRO A 155 17.98 10.73 15.41
C PRO A 155 19.24 11.57 15.23
N GLN A 156 19.23 12.82 15.71
CA GLN A 156 20.38 13.75 15.69
C GLN A 156 20.75 14.18 17.09
#